data_AF-A0A9W6UQ16-F1
#
_entry.id   AF-A0A9W6UQ16-F1
#
_cell.length_a   1.000
_cell.length_b   1.000
_cell.length_c   1.000
_cell.angle_alpha   90.00
_cell.angle_beta   90.00
_cell.angle_gamma   90.00
#
_symmetry.space_group_name_H-M   'P 1'
#
loop_
_entity.id
_entity.type
_entity.pdbx_description
1 polymer ?
#
loop_
_entity_poly.entity_id
_entity_poly.type
_entity_poly.pdbx_seq_one_letter_code
_entity_poly.pdbx_strand_id
1 'polypeptide(L)'
;MKNTPPGYTVGIEGITEPTSFPALAPALSSLWQTLNTLPLGWTQYEAYRYFFGPGAAERTEAFLARDGALQLGFALLGRTRLIRVLPGGGGLPQLVPAPLKLVDSPEVTALRLEGLGGRGSRDGRDGRPGPERRWSA
;
A
#
# COMPACT_ATOMS: atom_id res chain seq x y z
N MET A 1 -7.58 -2.16 34.10
CA MET A 1 -7.89 -3.28 33.17
C MET A 1 -7.77 -2.71 31.76
N LYS A 2 -6.78 -3.14 30.95
CA LYS A 2 -6.69 -2.72 29.55
C LYS A 2 -7.88 -3.34 28.83
N ASN A 3 -8.87 -2.54 28.44
CA ASN A 3 -9.93 -2.95 27.51
C ASN A 3 -9.27 -3.19 26.16
N THR A 4 -8.66 -4.36 25.98
CA THR A 4 -8.17 -4.80 24.69
C THR A 4 -9.38 -4.89 23.76
N PRO A 5 -9.41 -4.15 22.65
CA PRO A 5 -10.49 -4.25 21.68
C PRO A 5 -10.71 -5.71 21.27
N PRO A 6 -11.95 -6.14 21.01
CA PRO A 6 -12.23 -7.52 20.61
C PRO A 6 -11.62 -7.87 19.23
N GLY A 7 -11.04 -6.89 18.55
CA GLY A 7 -10.19 -7.06 17.38
C GLY A 7 -9.83 -5.70 16.79
N TYR A 8 -9.31 -5.70 15.56
CA TYR A 8 -8.96 -4.52 14.79
C TYR A 8 -9.52 -4.66 13.38
N THR A 9 -10.17 -3.64 12.86
CA THR A 9 -10.61 -3.58 11.46
C THR A 9 -9.65 -2.70 10.69
N VAL A 10 -9.10 -3.23 9.59
CA VAL A 10 -8.15 -2.52 8.73
C VAL A 10 -8.62 -2.51 7.28
N GLY A 11 -8.29 -1.46 6.54
CA GLY A 11 -8.59 -1.39 5.13
C GLY A 11 -7.94 -0.19 4.46
N ILE A 12 -7.93 -0.22 3.12
CA ILE A 12 -7.47 0.86 2.27
C ILE A 12 -8.68 1.36 1.47
N GLU A 13 -9.04 2.62 1.66
CA GLU A 13 -10.24 3.22 1.11
C GLU A 13 -10.28 3.14 -0.43
N GLY A 14 -11.28 2.42 -0.95
CA GLY A 14 -11.48 2.20 -2.38
C GLY A 14 -10.46 1.28 -3.04
N ILE A 15 -9.65 0.55 -2.26
CA ILE A 15 -8.68 -0.44 -2.76
C ILE A 15 -8.96 -1.82 -2.17
N THR A 16 -9.29 -1.91 -0.87
CA THR A 16 -9.56 -3.18 -0.19
C THR A 16 -10.86 -3.15 0.58
N GLU A 17 -11.45 -4.33 0.79
CA GLU A 17 -12.53 -4.49 1.76
C GLU A 17 -12.00 -4.32 3.20
N PRO A 18 -12.79 -3.70 4.11
CA PRO A 18 -12.46 -3.69 5.53
C PRO A 18 -12.37 -5.11 6.08
N THR A 19 -11.22 -5.46 6.65
CA THR A 19 -10.94 -6.81 7.14
C THR A 19 -10.66 -6.76 8.63
N SER A 20 -11.30 -7.65 9.39
CA SER A 20 -11.12 -7.74 10.85
C SER A 20 -10.03 -8.73 11.22
N PHE A 21 -9.26 -8.43 12.24
CA PHE A 21 -8.20 -9.26 12.81
C PHE A 21 -8.32 -9.32 14.33
N PRO A 22 -7.93 -10.43 14.98
CA PRO A 22 -7.99 -10.53 16.44
C PRO A 22 -6.83 -9.80 17.14
N ALA A 23 -5.75 -9.49 16.41
CA ALA A 23 -4.58 -8.82 16.93
C ALA A 23 -4.06 -7.78 15.93
N LEU A 24 -3.34 -6.77 16.44
CA LEU A 24 -2.87 -5.66 15.63
C LEU A 24 -1.69 -6.02 14.74
N ALA A 25 -0.74 -6.82 15.25
CA ALA A 25 0.42 -7.27 14.50
C ALA A 25 0.08 -7.97 13.16
N PRO A 26 -0.83 -8.96 13.10
CA PRO A 26 -1.23 -9.55 11.81
C PRO A 26 -1.98 -8.55 10.92
N ALA A 27 -2.80 -7.66 11.50
CA ALA A 27 -3.52 -6.64 10.74
C ALA A 27 -2.58 -5.66 10.02
N LEU A 28 -1.56 -5.18 10.74
CA LEU A 28 -0.52 -4.31 10.19
C LEU A 28 0.36 -5.03 9.17
N SER A 29 0.64 -6.32 9.40
CA SER A 29 1.39 -7.14 8.44
C SER A 29 0.62 -7.29 7.12
N SER A 30 -0.69 -7.57 7.19
CA SER A 30 -1.57 -7.65 6.02
C SER A 30 -1.66 -6.32 5.27
N LEU A 31 -1.76 -5.19 5.99
CA LEU A 31 -1.72 -3.86 5.39
C LEU A 31 -0.40 -3.61 4.65
N TRP A 32 0.73 -3.90 5.30
CA TRP A 32 2.05 -3.72 4.69
C TRP A 32 2.24 -4.59 3.44
N GLN A 33 1.87 -5.88 3.52
CA GLN A 33 1.90 -6.78 2.35
C GLN A 33 1.09 -6.20 1.19
N THR A 34 -0.09 -5.66 1.47
CA THR A 34 -0.96 -5.06 0.45
C THR A 34 -0.32 -3.78 -0.13
N LEU A 35 0.15 -2.86 0.71
CA LEU A 35 0.79 -1.62 0.28
C LEU A 35 2.04 -1.86 -0.57
N ASN A 36 2.82 -2.88 -0.23
CA ASN A 36 4.03 -3.26 -0.96
C ASN A 36 3.75 -3.76 -2.39
N THR A 37 2.50 -4.14 -2.70
CA THR A 37 2.09 -4.50 -4.07
C THR A 37 1.62 -3.31 -4.90
N LEU A 38 1.41 -2.15 -4.28
CA LEU A 38 0.93 -0.96 -4.97
C LEU A 38 2.10 -0.18 -5.60
N PRO A 39 1.91 0.47 -6.75
CA PRO A 39 2.93 1.31 -7.39
C PRO A 39 3.11 2.64 -6.64
N LEU A 40 3.64 2.57 -5.42
CA LEU A 40 3.95 3.73 -4.60
C LEU A 40 5.23 4.40 -5.10
N GLY A 41 5.27 5.74 -5.02
CA GLY A 41 6.50 6.49 -5.22
C GLY A 41 7.55 6.14 -4.15
N TRP A 42 8.84 6.20 -4.51
CA TRP A 42 9.96 5.82 -3.64
C TRP A 42 9.89 6.43 -2.23
N THR A 43 9.66 7.74 -2.12
CA THR A 43 9.57 8.44 -0.83
C THR A 43 8.43 7.93 0.04
N GLN A 44 7.28 7.63 -0.57
CA GLN A 44 6.12 7.09 0.16
C GLN A 44 6.41 5.67 0.62
N TYR A 45 6.96 4.84 -0.27
CA TYR A 45 7.36 3.48 0.05
C TYR A 45 8.29 3.43 1.27
N GLU A 46 9.36 4.24 1.27
CA GLU A 46 10.29 4.29 2.41
C GLU A 46 9.59 4.77 3.69
N ALA A 47 8.78 5.84 3.62
CA ALA A 47 8.04 6.33 4.79
C ALA A 47 7.15 5.25 5.42
N TYR A 48 6.41 4.50 4.58
CA TYR A 48 5.58 3.40 5.05
C TYR A 48 6.41 2.21 5.54
N ARG A 49 7.54 1.90 4.90
CA ARG A 49 8.48 0.86 5.36
C ARG A 49 8.98 1.15 6.78
N TYR A 50 9.31 2.40 7.08
CA TYR A 50 9.70 2.82 8.43
C TYR A 50 8.53 2.78 9.43
N PHE A 51 7.33 3.20 9.00
CA PHE A 51 6.15 3.19 9.84
C PHE A 51 5.67 1.78 10.21
N PHE A 52 5.62 0.86 9.24
CA PHE A 52 5.23 -0.54 9.44
C PHE A 52 6.39 -1.43 9.92
N GLY A 53 7.58 -0.85 10.14
CA GLY A 53 8.74 -1.54 10.70
C GLY A 53 8.60 -1.86 12.20
N PRO A 54 9.72 -2.14 12.90
CA PRO A 54 9.71 -2.45 14.33
C PRO A 54 8.98 -1.38 15.16
N GLY A 55 8.15 -1.81 16.11
CA GLY A 55 7.35 -0.91 16.93
C GLY A 55 6.06 -0.40 16.28
N ALA A 56 5.67 -0.92 15.11
CA ALA A 56 4.45 -0.48 14.41
C ALA A 56 3.18 -0.72 15.24
N ALA A 57 3.11 -1.83 16.00
CA ALA A 57 1.97 -2.16 16.83
C ALA A 57 1.81 -1.12 17.96
N GLU A 58 2.87 -0.86 18.72
CA GLU A 58 2.88 0.08 19.83
C GLU A 58 2.55 1.51 19.37
N ARG A 59 3.12 1.93 18.23
CA ARG A 59 2.78 3.22 17.62
C ARG A 59 1.30 3.29 17.25
N THR A 60 0.79 2.26 16.60
CA THR A 60 -0.61 2.23 16.17
C THR A 60 -1.55 2.18 17.38
N GLU A 61 -1.23 1.43 18.43
CA GLU A 61 -1.98 1.44 19.70
C GLU A 61 -2.01 2.83 20.31
N ALA A 62 -0.91 3.59 20.28
CA ALA A 62 -0.88 4.96 20.78
C ALA A 62 -1.82 5.88 19.98
N PHE A 63 -1.88 5.75 18.66
CA PHE A 63 -2.84 6.49 17.83
C PHE A 63 -4.28 6.07 18.13
N LEU A 64 -4.54 4.76 18.26
CA LEU A 64 -5.88 4.25 18.59
C LEU A 64 -6.35 4.72 19.97
N ALA A 65 -5.46 4.77 20.96
CA ALA A 65 -5.76 5.25 22.30
C ALA A 65 -6.03 6.77 22.32
N ARG A 66 -5.33 7.55 21.48
CA ARG A 66 -5.46 9.01 21.44
C ARG A 66 -6.64 9.47 20.60
N ASP A 67 -6.78 8.92 19.39
CA ASP A 67 -7.65 9.44 18.33
C ASP A 67 -8.80 8.46 18.00
N GLY A 68 -8.83 7.26 18.59
CA GLY A 68 -9.83 6.23 18.33
C GLY A 68 -9.67 5.51 16.98
N ALA A 69 -8.74 5.97 16.14
CA ALA A 69 -8.45 5.46 14.82
C ALA A 69 -7.00 5.79 14.44
N LEU A 70 -6.38 4.97 13.59
CA LEU A 70 -5.22 5.37 12.81
C LEU A 70 -5.67 5.61 11.37
N GLN A 71 -5.31 6.77 10.83
CA GLN A 71 -5.53 7.14 9.43
C GLN A 71 -4.22 7.60 8.80
N LEU A 72 -3.84 6.99 7.68
CA LEU A 72 -2.62 7.37 6.94
C LEU A 72 -2.98 7.61 5.47
N GLY A 73 -2.60 8.78 4.95
CA GLY A 73 -2.86 9.17 3.58
C GLY A 73 -1.67 8.92 2.65
N PHE A 74 -1.93 8.39 1.46
CA PHE A 74 -0.91 8.22 0.42
C PHE A 74 -1.44 8.58 -0.96
N ALA A 75 -0.56 9.03 -1.85
CA ALA A 75 -0.90 9.34 -3.22
C ALA A 75 -0.69 8.10 -4.10
N LEU A 76 -1.73 7.72 -4.84
CA LEU A 76 -1.75 6.59 -5.76
C LEU A 76 -2.49 7.01 -7.04
N LEU A 77 -1.83 6.88 -8.20
CA LEU A 77 -2.38 7.25 -9.50
C LEU A 77 -3.01 8.65 -9.53
N GLY A 78 -2.33 9.64 -8.93
CA GLY A 78 -2.79 11.03 -8.89
C GLY A 78 -3.95 11.31 -7.93
N ARG A 79 -4.37 10.34 -7.11
CA ARG A 79 -5.41 10.51 -6.08
C ARG A 79 -4.86 10.20 -4.69
N THR A 80 -5.34 10.92 -3.69
CA THR A 80 -5.06 10.59 -2.28
C THR A 80 -6.00 9.47 -1.82
N ARG A 81 -5.42 8.43 -1.23
CA ARG A 81 -6.10 7.29 -0.62
C ARG A 81 -5.78 7.22 0.86
N LEU A 82 -6.66 6.60 1.64
CA LEU A 82 -6.52 6.50 3.09
C LEU A 82 -6.43 5.04 3.53
N ILE A 83 -5.40 4.73 4.30
CA ILE A 83 -5.33 3.53 5.13
C ILE A 83 -6.08 3.85 6.42
N ARG A 84 -6.95 2.95 6.86
CA ARG A 84 -7.67 3.07 8.13
C ARG A 84 -7.43 1.84 9.00
N VAL A 85 -7.16 2.06 10.27
CA VAL A 85 -7.19 1.04 11.33
C VAL A 85 -8.11 1.54 12.42
N LEU A 86 -9.07 0.71 12.80
CA LEU A 86 -10.08 0.99 13.80
C LEU A 86 -10.13 -0.16 14.82
N PRO A 87 -10.47 0.10 16.09
CA PRO A 87 -10.88 -0.96 17.00
C PRO A 87 -12.08 -1.70 16.39
N GLY A 88 -11.98 -3.01 16.24
CA GLY A 88 -13.02 -3.85 15.66
C GLY A 88 -14.10 -4.19 16.68
N GLY A 89 -15.34 -4.38 16.21
CA GLY A 89 -16.53 -4.67 17.02
C GLY A 89 -17.05 -6.12 16.96
N GLY A 90 -16.30 -7.07 16.37
CA GLY A 90 -16.72 -8.48 16.32
C GLY A 90 -17.14 -9.00 14.93
N GLY A 91 -16.49 -8.55 13.85
CA GLY A 91 -16.54 -9.27 12.57
C GLY A 91 -15.75 -10.58 12.64
N LEU A 92 -16.01 -11.53 11.73
CA LEU A 92 -15.26 -12.79 11.66
C LEU A 92 -13.75 -12.48 11.54
N PRO A 93 -12.94 -12.83 12.54
CA PRO A 93 -11.55 -12.44 12.59
C PRO A 93 -10.74 -13.24 11.57
N GLN A 94 -10.04 -12.55 10.68
CA GLN A 94 -8.98 -13.14 9.89
C GLN A 94 -7.80 -13.45 10.82
N LEU A 95 -7.57 -14.74 11.04
CA LEU A 95 -6.56 -15.26 11.98
C LEU A 95 -5.15 -15.28 11.39
N VAL A 96 -5.05 -15.32 10.05
CA VAL A 96 -3.79 -15.44 9.32
C VAL A 96 -3.48 -14.12 8.63
N PRO A 97 -2.26 -13.58 8.76
CA PRO A 97 -1.84 -12.42 7.99
C PRO A 97 -1.79 -12.78 6.50
N ALA A 98 -2.83 -12.39 5.77
CA ALA A 98 -2.91 -12.51 4.32
C ALA A 98 -3.12 -11.13 3.69
N PRO A 99 -2.70 -10.91 2.43
CA PRO A 99 -3.02 -9.68 1.71
C PRO A 99 -4.52 -9.40 1.78
N LEU A 100 -4.87 -8.13 1.97
CA LEU A 100 -6.28 -7.74 2.08
C LEU A 100 -6.97 -7.98 0.74
N LYS A 101 -8.24 -8.38 0.80
CA LYS A 101 -9.03 -8.58 -0.41
C LYS A 101 -9.22 -7.25 -1.11
N LEU A 102 -8.73 -7.19 -2.35
CA LEU A 102 -8.91 -6.04 -3.21
C LEU A 102 -10.38 -5.95 -3.65
N VAL A 103 -10.93 -4.74 -3.70
CA VAL A 103 -12.29 -4.53 -4.21
C VAL A 103 -12.31 -4.68 -5.73
N ASP A 104 -13.41 -5.21 -6.27
CA ASP A 104 -13.63 -5.28 -7.71
C ASP A 104 -14.08 -3.90 -8.24
N SER A 105 -13.10 -2.99 -8.37
CA SER A 105 -13.28 -1.63 -8.89
C SER A 105 -12.43 -1.41 -10.13
N PRO A 106 -12.88 -0.63 -11.14
CA PRO A 106 -12.08 -0.31 -12.32
C PRO A 106 -10.72 0.32 -11.96
N GLU A 107 -10.63 1.09 -10.87
CA GLU A 107 -9.35 1.62 -10.38
C GLU A 107 -8.39 0.54 -9.89
N VAL A 108 -8.90 -0.50 -9.22
CA VAL A 108 -8.10 -1.65 -8.77
C VAL A 108 -7.67 -2.49 -9.97
N THR A 109 -8.53 -2.64 -10.97
CA THR A 109 -8.18 -3.28 -12.24
C THR A 109 -7.07 -2.51 -12.96
N ALA A 110 -7.13 -1.17 -12.99
CA ALA A 110 -6.06 -0.34 -13.54
C ALA A 110 -4.73 -0.52 -12.78
N LEU A 111 -4.77 -0.64 -11.45
CA LEU A 111 -3.57 -0.93 -10.64
C LEU A 111 -2.93 -2.28 -10.99
N ARG A 112 -3.75 -3.32 -11.27
CA ARG A 112 -3.25 -4.63 -11.73
C ARG A 112 -2.62 -4.54 -13.11
N LEU A 113 -3.20 -3.74 -14.02
CA LEU A 113 -2.71 -3.57 -15.38
C LEU A 113 -1.42 -2.73 -15.43
N GLU A 114 -1.31 -1.66 -14.64
CA GLU A 114 -0.09 -0.84 -14.59
C GLU A 114 1.09 -1.55 -13.91
N GLY A 115 0.84 -2.45 -12.95
CA GLY A 115 1.86 -3.33 -12.38
C GLY A 115 2.50 -4.28 -13.39
N LEU A 116 1.83 -4.54 -14.53
CA LEU A 116 2.34 -5.32 -15.66
C LEU A 116 2.97 -4.46 -16.77
N GLY A 117 2.83 -3.13 -16.71
CA GLY A 117 3.24 -2.21 -17.80
C GLY A 117 4.48 -1.34 -17.54
N GLY A 118 5.05 -1.37 -16.32
CA GLY A 118 6.07 -0.41 -15.88
C GLY A 118 7.54 -0.75 -16.16
N ARG A 119 7.90 -1.36 -17.30
CA ARG A 119 9.27 -1.37 -17.84
C ARG A 119 9.25 -1.20 -19.35
N GLY A 120 8.77 -0.05 -19.80
CA GLY A 120 8.82 0.27 -21.22
C GLY A 120 8.42 1.71 -21.47
N SER A 121 9.29 2.66 -21.15
CA SER A 121 9.68 3.70 -22.12
C SER A 121 10.63 4.72 -21.48
N ARG A 122 11.88 4.73 -21.96
CA ARG A 122 12.67 5.94 -22.26
C ARG A 122 13.97 5.53 -22.93
N ASP A 123 13.88 5.11 -24.18
CA ASP A 123 14.93 5.48 -25.13
C ASP A 123 14.27 5.91 -26.45
N GLY A 124 13.96 7.19 -26.45
CA GLY A 124 13.57 7.94 -27.62
C GLY A 124 14.25 9.29 -27.50
N ARG A 125 15.57 9.31 -27.74
CA ARG A 125 16.27 10.54 -28.12
C ARG A 125 17.09 10.33 -29.38
N ASP A 126 16.59 11.01 -30.41
CA ASP A 126 17.32 11.76 -31.42
C ASP A 126 18.15 10.98 -32.44
N GLY A 127 17.62 10.99 -33.66
CA GLY A 127 18.36 10.66 -34.85
C GLY A 127 19.51 11.62 -35.12
N ARG A 128 20.62 11.06 -35.62
CA ARG A 128 21.40 11.62 -36.72
C ARG A 128 21.94 10.47 -37.58
N PRO A 129 21.77 10.47 -38.91
CA PRO A 129 22.59 9.63 -39.77
C PRO A 129 24.03 10.14 -39.72
N GLY A 130 24.97 9.28 -39.35
CA GLY A 130 26.41 9.59 -39.38
C GLY A 130 26.91 9.69 -40.82
N PRO A 131 27.86 10.60 -41.12
CA PRO A 131 28.37 10.75 -42.48
C PRO A 131 29.26 9.55 -42.85
N GLU A 132 28.89 8.92 -43.96
CA GLU A 132 29.66 7.95 -44.72
C GLU A 132 31.04 8.54 -45.06
N ARG A 133 32.11 8.07 -44.40
CA ARG A 133 33.48 8.34 -44.88
C ARG A 133 33.75 7.39 -46.05
N ARG A 134 33.50 7.87 -47.26
CA ARG A 134 34.13 7.37 -48.48
C ARG A 134 35.62 7.72 -48.41
N TRP A 135 36.48 6.73 -48.23
CA TRP A 135 37.91 6.86 -48.53
C TRP A 135 38.17 6.12 -49.84
N SER A 136 38.48 6.90 -50.87
CA SER A 136 39.15 6.44 -52.08
C SER A 136 40.66 6.54 -51.85
N ALA A 137 41.37 5.45 -52.12
CA ALA A 137 42.74 5.44 -52.61
C ALA A 137 42.91 4.18 -53.47
#